data_AF-A0A2U3KPX3-F1
#
_entry.id   AF-A0A2U3KPX3-F1
#
_cell.length_a   1.000
_cell.length_b   1.000
_cell.length_c   1.000
_cell.angle_alpha   90.00
_cell.angle_beta   90.00
_cell.angle_gamma   90.00
#
_symmetry.space_group_name_H-M   'P 1'
#
loop_
_entity.id
_entity.type
_entity.pdbx_description
1 polymer ?
#
loop_
_entity_poly.entity_id
_entity_poly.type
_entity_poly.pdbx_seq_one_letter_code
_entity_poly.pdbx_strand_id
1 'polypeptide(L)' 'MTHGAVVAREYGLPAVVSVENATKLIKDGQKIRVNGTEGYVKIF' A
#
# COMPACT_ATOMS: atom_id res chain seq x y z
N MET A 1 -12.87 -5.93 7.32
CA MET A 1 -12.56 -5.38 5.99
C MET A 1 -12.57 -3.86 6.10
N THR A 2 -11.44 -3.20 5.90
CA THR A 2 -11.37 -1.73 5.91
C THR A 2 -11.85 -1.19 4.55
N HIS A 3 -12.42 0.02 4.54
CA HIS A 3 -12.95 0.64 3.32
C HIS A 3 -11.92 0.66 2.17
N GLY A 4 -10.65 0.98 2.47
CA GLY A 4 -9.59 1.04 1.47
C GLY A 4 -9.24 -0.31 0.81
N ALA A 5 -9.39 -1.44 1.51
CA ALA A 5 -9.10 -2.76 0.94
C ALA A 5 -10.17 -3.22 -0.06
N VAL A 6 -11.43 -2.85 0.18
CA VAL A 6 -12.54 -3.18 -0.72
C VAL A 6 -12.44 -2.35 -1.98
N VAL A 7 -12.26 -1.04 -1.84
CA VAL A 7 -12.10 -0.11 -2.97
C VAL A 7 -10.93 -0.55 -3.86
N ALA A 8 -9.74 -0.79 -3.31
CA ALA A 8 -8.61 -1.23 -4.13
C ALA A 8 -8.89 -2.48 -4.97
N ARG A 9 -9.66 -3.44 -4.43
CA ARG A 9 -10.07 -4.65 -5.15
C ARG A 9 -11.07 -4.36 -6.26
N GLU A 10 -12.06 -3.50 -6.00
CA GLU A 10 -13.05 -3.09 -7.01
C GLU A 10 -12.40 -2.39 -8.21
N TYR A 11 -11.36 -1.58 -7.96
CA TYR A 11 -10.61 -0.89 -9.00
C TYR A 11 -9.49 -1.74 -9.62
N GLY A 12 -9.28 -2.98 -9.19
CA GLY A 12 -8.21 -3.85 -9.69
C GLY A 12 -6.80 -3.36 -9.38
N LEU A 13 -6.64 -2.53 -8.34
CA LEU A 13 -5.37 -1.93 -7.95
C LEU A 13 -4.66 -2.78 -6.89
N PRO A 14 -3.33 -2.97 -7.00
CA PRO A 14 -2.57 -3.62 -5.94
C PRO A 14 -2.53 -2.74 -4.70
N ALA A 15 -2.97 -3.28 -3.56
CA ALA A 15 -2.97 -2.56 -2.28
C ALA A 15 -2.47 -3.46 -1.15
N VAL A 16 -1.73 -2.84 -0.22
CA VAL A 16 -1.31 -3.44 1.06
C VAL A 16 -1.86 -2.54 2.16
N VAL A 17 -2.58 -3.11 3.11
CA VAL A 17 -3.23 -2.37 4.20
C VAL A 17 -2.63 -2.75 5.54
N SER A 18 -2.78 -1.89 6.55
CA SER A 18 -2.28 -2.11 7.91
C SER A 18 -0.74 -2.18 8.02
N VAL A 19 -0.02 -1.44 7.17
CA VAL A 19 1.43 -1.29 7.27
C VAL A 19 1.76 -0.34 8.42
N GLU A 20 2.48 -0.84 9.42
CA GLU A 20 2.84 -0.07 10.60
C GLU A 20 3.74 1.12 10.22
N ASN A 21 3.44 2.30 10.79
CA ASN A 21 4.21 3.53 10.58
C ASN A 21 4.43 3.94 9.10
N ALA A 22 3.62 3.45 8.15
CA ALA A 22 3.81 3.68 6.72
C ALA A 22 3.99 5.15 6.33
N THR A 23 3.13 6.04 6.87
CA THR A 23 3.17 7.49 6.59
C THR A 23 4.34 8.22 7.24
N LYS A 24 5.02 7.61 8.23
CA LYS A 24 6.25 8.16 8.82
C LYS A 24 7.49 7.68 8.06
N LEU A 25 7.44 6.49 7.47
CA LEU A 25 8.54 5.88 6.73
C LEU A 25 8.60 6.36 5.28
N ILE A 26 7.44 6.55 4.66
CA ILE A 26 7.30 6.99 3.27
C ILE A 26 7.21 8.51 3.25
N LYS A 27 8.14 9.16 2.54
CA LYS A 27 8.12 10.62 2.37
C LYS A 27 7.29 11.03 1.15
N ASP A 28 6.73 12.23 1.20
CA ASP A 28 6.01 12.80 0.06
C ASP A 28 6.93 12.92 -1.16
N GLY A 29 6.42 12.55 -2.34
CA GLY A 29 7.19 12.52 -3.59
C GLY A 29 8.16 11.33 -3.71
N GLN A 30 8.27 10.47 -2.69
CA GLN A 30 9.12 9.29 -2.75
C GLN A 30 8.50 8.21 -3.65
N LYS A 31 9.31 7.64 -4.54
CA LYS A 31 8.90 6.47 -5.31
C LYS A 31 8.95 5.24 -4.43
N ILE A 32 7.86 4.48 -4.43
CA ILE A 32 7.73 3.22 -3.71
C ILE A 32 7.22 2.14 -4.67
N ARG A 33 7.50 0.87 -4.32
CA ARG A 33 6.93 -0.30 -4.99
C ARG A 33 5.99 -1.01 -4.03
N VAL A 34 4.76 -1.23 -4.48
CA VAL A 34 3.73 -1.95 -3.72
C VAL A 34 3.48 -3.30 -4.39
N ASN A 35 3.53 -4.37 -3.61
CA ASN A 35 3.16 -5.71 -4.07
C ASN A 35 1.94 -6.20 -3.28
N GLY A 36 0.76 -6.15 -3.93
CA GLY A 36 -0.50 -6.60 -3.35
C GLY A 36 -0.67 -8.13 -3.27
N THR A 37 0.20 -8.90 -3.94
CA THR A 37 0.16 -10.38 -3.93
C THR A 37 0.97 -10.93 -2.76
N GLU A 38 2.21 -10.46 -2.60
CA GLU A 38 3.12 -10.89 -1.53
C GLU A 38 2.95 -10.06 -0.24
N GLY A 39 2.24 -8.93 -0.30
CA GLY A 39 1.87 -8.14 0.86
C GLY A 39 2.95 -7.22 1.41
N TYR A 40 3.93 -6.78 0.59
CA TYR A 40 4.98 -5.86 1.03
C TYR A 40 5.01 -4.55 0.24
N VAL A 41 5.64 -3.56 0.85
CA VAL A 41 5.98 -2.28 0.25
C VAL A 41 7.50 -2.09 0.33
N LYS A 42 8.14 -1.75 -0.78
CA LYS A 42 9.57 -1.45 -0.87
C LYS A 42 9.78 0.02 -1.18
N ILE A 43 10.66 0.65 -0.40
CA ILE A 43 11.03 2.05 -0.52
C ILE A 43 12.39 2.13 -1.24
N PHE A 44 12.58 3.16 -2.07
CA PHE A 44 13.84 3.46 -2.76
C PHE A 44 14.48 4.75 -2.24
#